data_AF-A0A1V1UNC5-F1
#
_entry.id   AF-A0A1V1UNC5-F1
#
_cell.length_a   1.000
_cell.length_b   1.000
_cell.length_c   1.000
_cell.angle_alpha   90.00
_cell.angle_beta   90.00
_cell.angle_gamma   90.00
#
_symmetry.space_group_name_H-M   'P 1'
#
loop_
_entity.id
_entity.type
_entity.pdbx_description
1 polymer ?
#
loop_
_entity_poly.entity_id
_entity_poly.type
_entity_poly.pdbx_seq_one_letter_code
_entity_poly.pdbx_strand_id
1 'polypeptide(L)'
;MEVERVYSSMPEAYPVSGRKPKRRTEWGEKVLIEKQVNCGFGADDIAWAFDDHAKILDLGLNAVLNVPVVAGNQVIGTINYLRNAIPFSAAEVATGKACAEFLAMRQKI
;
A
#
# COMPACT_ATOMS: atom_id res chain seq x y z
N MET A 1 10.98 7.92 8.69
CA MET A 1 10.21 6.74 8.25
C MET A 1 10.19 6.72 6.75
N GLU A 2 10.64 5.61 6.19
CA GLU A 2 10.79 5.36 4.76
C GLU A 2 10.23 3.97 4.49
N VAL A 3 9.72 3.76 3.29
CA VAL A 3 9.35 2.42 2.80
C VAL A 3 10.25 2.05 1.63
N GLU A 4 10.66 0.79 1.58
CA GLU A 4 11.41 0.19 0.49
C GLU A 4 10.55 -0.85 -0.22
N ARG A 5 10.55 -0.81 -1.55
CA ARG A 5 9.84 -1.81 -2.36
C ARG A 5 10.67 -3.10 -2.44
N VAL A 6 10.24 -4.13 -1.74
CA VAL A 6 10.88 -5.46 -1.74
C VAL A 6 10.31 -6.41 -2.81
N TYR A 7 9.12 -6.12 -3.33
CA TYR A 7 8.44 -6.87 -4.40
C TYR A 7 7.62 -5.92 -5.27
N SER A 8 7.47 -6.25 -6.56
CA SER A 8 6.63 -5.52 -7.51
C SER A 8 6.04 -6.49 -8.53
N SER A 9 4.74 -6.40 -8.78
CA SER A 9 4.09 -7.05 -9.93
C SER A 9 4.30 -6.28 -11.24
N MET A 10 4.87 -5.06 -11.19
CA MET A 10 5.23 -4.24 -12.35
C MET A 10 6.66 -3.72 -12.19
N PRO A 11 7.70 -4.58 -12.24
CA PRO A 11 9.07 -4.19 -11.91
C PRO A 11 9.67 -3.15 -12.87
N GLU A 12 9.24 -3.10 -14.14
CA GLU A 12 9.69 -2.08 -15.10
C GLU A 12 9.22 -0.67 -14.72
N ALA A 13 7.93 -0.52 -14.35
CA ALA A 13 7.38 0.75 -13.90
C ALA A 13 7.79 1.07 -12.45
N TYR A 14 7.90 0.05 -11.61
CA TYR A 14 8.18 0.16 -10.18
C TYR A 14 9.28 -0.81 -9.78
N PRO A 15 10.55 -0.43 -9.96
CA PRO A 15 11.68 -1.28 -9.61
C PRO A 15 11.70 -1.65 -8.13
N VAL A 16 12.13 -2.88 -7.84
CA VAL A 16 12.53 -3.31 -6.50
C VAL A 16 13.67 -2.40 -6.02
N SER A 17 13.82 -2.22 -4.70
CA SER A 17 14.72 -1.26 -4.03
C SER A 17 14.32 0.22 -4.13
N GLY A 18 13.25 0.55 -4.86
CA GLY A 18 12.71 1.91 -4.86
C GLY A 18 12.28 2.33 -3.45
N ARG A 19 12.78 3.47 -3.00
CA ARG A 19 12.58 4.03 -1.65
C ARG A 19 11.75 5.30 -1.71
N LYS A 20 10.87 5.49 -0.71
CA LYS A 20 10.08 6.72 -0.58
C LYS A 20 10.05 7.19 0.88
N PRO A 21 10.41 8.46 1.15
CA PRO A 21 10.18 9.04 2.46
C PRO A 21 8.68 9.15 2.70
N LYS A 22 8.20 8.65 3.85
CA LYS A 22 6.78 8.72 4.24
C LYS A 22 6.55 9.46 5.56
N ARG A 23 7.63 9.97 6.15
CA ARG A 23 7.58 10.81 7.36
C ARG A 23 6.73 12.06 7.08
N ARG A 24 5.75 12.36 7.95
CA ARG A 24 4.89 13.55 7.87
C ARG A 24 3.94 13.61 6.67
N THR A 25 3.61 12.46 6.07
CA THR A 25 2.51 12.38 5.09
C THR A 25 1.26 11.91 5.82
N GLU A 26 0.08 12.40 5.43
CA GLU A 26 -1.19 11.95 6.03
C GLU A 26 -1.39 10.44 5.81
N TRP A 27 -1.00 9.94 4.64
CA TRP A 27 -0.95 8.51 4.36
C TRP A 27 -0.03 7.75 5.33
N GLY A 28 1.16 8.30 5.61
CA GLY A 28 2.11 7.72 6.54
C GLY A 28 1.58 7.69 7.97
N GLU A 29 0.87 8.72 8.40
CA GLU A 29 0.19 8.75 9.70
C GLU A 29 -0.87 7.65 9.77
N LYS A 30 -1.83 7.64 8.84
CA LYS A 30 -2.92 6.65 8.81
C LYS A 30 -2.42 5.20 8.73
N VAL A 31 -1.54 4.91 7.79
CA VAL A 31 -1.16 3.51 7.47
C VAL A 31 -0.03 3.01 8.36
N LEU A 32 1.00 3.83 8.59
CA LEU A 32 2.22 3.36 9.27
C LEU A 32 2.22 3.65 10.78
N ILE A 33 1.54 4.71 11.24
CA ILE A 33 1.47 5.06 12.67
C ILE A 33 0.18 4.51 13.29
N GLU A 34 -0.98 4.85 12.74
CA GLU A 34 -2.29 4.42 13.24
C GLU A 34 -2.65 2.98 12.86
N LYS A 35 -1.85 2.34 11.99
CA LYS A 35 -2.03 0.95 11.54
C LYS A 35 -3.38 0.71 10.85
N GLN A 36 -3.91 1.72 10.19
CA GLN A 36 -5.19 1.64 9.50
C GLN A 36 -5.03 1.30 8.03
N VAL A 37 -6.02 0.60 7.48
CA VAL A 37 -6.11 0.35 6.04
C VAL A 37 -6.47 1.65 5.32
N ASN A 38 -5.81 1.91 4.20
CA ASN A 38 -6.26 2.91 3.24
C ASN A 38 -6.99 2.23 2.08
N CYS A 39 -8.19 2.70 1.75
CA CYS A 39 -8.96 2.23 0.61
C CYS A 39 -9.58 3.46 -0.06
N GLY A 40 -9.32 3.64 -1.36
CA GLY A 40 -9.75 4.83 -2.09
C GLY A 40 -9.95 4.56 -3.59
N PHE A 41 -10.66 5.45 -4.25
CA PHE A 41 -11.01 5.35 -5.66
C PHE A 41 -11.09 6.74 -6.33
N GLY A 42 -10.40 6.88 -7.46
CA GLY A 42 -10.34 8.10 -8.25
C GLY A 42 -9.01 8.82 -8.13
N ALA A 43 -8.83 9.87 -8.93
CA ALA A 43 -7.58 10.62 -9.01
C ALA A 43 -7.18 11.25 -7.66
N ASP A 44 -8.16 11.78 -6.91
CA ASP A 44 -7.91 12.44 -5.63
C ASP A 44 -7.38 11.48 -4.57
N ASP A 45 -7.96 10.27 -4.47
CA ASP A 45 -7.50 9.25 -3.52
C ASP A 45 -6.11 8.72 -3.90
N ILE A 46 -5.80 8.61 -5.19
CA ILE A 46 -4.46 8.24 -5.67
C ILE A 46 -3.45 9.35 -5.35
N ALA A 47 -3.81 10.62 -5.59
CA ALA A 47 -2.99 11.78 -5.27
C ALA A 47 -2.73 11.92 -3.76
N TRP A 48 -3.73 11.61 -2.94
CA TRP A 48 -3.61 11.60 -1.48
C TRP A 48 -2.63 10.54 -0.98
N ALA A 49 -2.62 9.35 -1.59
CA ALA A 49 -1.78 8.23 -1.15
C ALA A 49 -0.34 8.26 -1.72
N PHE A 50 -0.12 8.83 -2.91
CA PHE A 50 1.11 8.68 -3.68
C PHE A 50 1.64 9.98 -4.29
N ASP A 51 2.92 10.27 -4.03
CA ASP A 51 3.60 11.43 -4.61
C ASP A 51 3.78 11.31 -6.14
N ASP A 52 3.87 10.09 -6.66
CA ASP A 52 3.95 9.76 -8.09
C ASP A 52 2.58 9.43 -8.70
N HIS A 53 1.49 9.99 -8.15
CA HIS A 53 0.12 9.78 -8.62
C HIS A 53 -0.05 9.99 -10.12
N ALA A 54 0.63 10.97 -10.73
CA ALA A 54 0.56 11.19 -12.17
C ALA A 54 0.98 9.94 -12.98
N LYS A 55 2.05 9.25 -12.55
CA LYS A 55 2.51 8.00 -13.17
C LYS A 55 1.51 6.86 -12.94
N ILE A 56 0.94 6.77 -11.73
CA ILE A 56 -0.05 5.75 -11.40
C ILE A 56 -1.31 5.91 -12.28
N LEU A 57 -1.77 7.14 -12.45
CA LEU A 57 -2.94 7.47 -13.25
C LEU A 57 -2.69 7.27 -14.75
N ASP A 58 -1.47 7.55 -15.24
CA ASP A 58 -1.06 7.25 -16.63
C ASP A 58 -1.08 5.74 -16.93
N LEU A 59 -0.80 4.90 -15.93
CA LEU A 59 -0.98 3.44 -16.01
C LEU A 59 -2.47 3.01 -15.90
N GLY A 60 -3.41 3.95 -15.78
CA GLY A 60 -4.83 3.70 -15.65
C GLY A 60 -5.27 3.18 -14.27
N LEU A 61 -4.40 3.23 -13.26
CA LEU A 61 -4.69 2.70 -11.93
C LEU A 61 -5.42 3.75 -11.09
N ASN A 62 -6.68 3.48 -10.76
CA ASN A 62 -7.59 4.43 -10.11
C ASN A 62 -8.17 3.91 -8.79
N ALA A 63 -8.05 2.62 -8.49
CA ALA A 63 -8.41 2.06 -7.19
C ALA A 63 -7.14 1.74 -6.41
N VAL A 64 -7.12 2.07 -5.11
CA VAL A 64 -6.01 1.78 -4.20
C VAL A 64 -6.49 1.08 -2.93
N LEU A 65 -5.75 0.07 -2.51
CA LEU A 65 -5.84 -0.54 -1.19
C LEU A 65 -4.43 -0.70 -0.61
N ASN A 66 -4.14 0.02 0.48
CA ASN A 66 -2.91 -0.15 1.25
C ASN A 66 -3.22 -0.85 2.57
N VAL A 67 -2.62 -2.00 2.79
CA VAL A 67 -2.83 -2.81 4.00
C VAL A 67 -1.51 -2.86 4.79
N PRO A 68 -1.47 -2.34 6.03
CA PRO A 68 -0.28 -2.44 6.85
C PRO A 68 -0.04 -3.89 7.29
N VAL A 69 1.22 -4.33 7.21
CA VAL A 69 1.70 -5.61 7.73
C VAL A 69 2.25 -5.36 9.12
N VAL A 70 1.58 -5.89 10.15
CA VAL A 70 1.89 -5.58 11.55
C VAL A 70 2.41 -6.83 12.26
N ALA A 71 3.64 -6.77 12.76
CA ALA A 71 4.22 -7.81 13.61
C ALA A 71 4.34 -7.28 15.05
N GLY A 72 3.66 -7.94 15.99
CA GLY A 72 3.53 -7.44 17.36
C GLY A 72 2.87 -6.06 17.37
N ASN A 73 3.56 -5.03 17.87
CA ASN A 73 3.05 -3.66 17.92
C ASN A 73 3.65 -2.74 16.82
N GLN A 74 4.34 -3.28 15.82
CA GLN A 74 5.06 -2.49 14.81
C GLN A 74 4.64 -2.84 13.38
N VAL A 75 4.47 -1.80 12.54
CA VAL A 75 4.33 -1.97 11.09
C VAL A 75 5.70 -2.30 10.51
N ILE A 76 5.81 -3.48 9.88
CA ILE A 76 7.04 -3.95 9.23
C ILE A 76 7.03 -3.77 7.71
N GLY A 77 5.87 -3.38 7.15
CA GLY A 77 5.69 -3.13 5.73
C GLY A 77 4.24 -2.85 5.38
N THR A 78 3.95 -2.73 4.08
CA THR A 78 2.60 -2.55 3.56
C THR A 78 2.42 -3.37 2.30
N ILE A 79 1.26 -4.00 2.11
CA ILE A 79 0.85 -4.50 0.80
C ILE A 79 0.05 -3.41 0.10
N ASN A 80 0.42 -3.09 -1.13
CA ASN A 80 -0.23 -2.05 -1.93
C ASN A 80 -0.86 -2.69 -3.17
N TYR A 81 -2.19 -2.71 -3.21
CA TYR A 81 -2.96 -3.17 -4.36
C TYR A 81 -3.47 -1.97 -5.14
N LEU A 82 -3.27 -1.98 -6.45
CA LEU A 82 -3.81 -0.99 -7.36
C LEU A 82 -4.45 -1.69 -8.55
N ARG A 83 -5.57 -1.16 -9.05
CA ARG A 83 -6.24 -1.67 -10.26
C ARG A 83 -6.91 -0.56 -11.06
N ASN A 84 -7.20 -0.87 -12.32
CA ASN A 84 -7.82 0.01 -13.32
C ASN A 84 -9.35 -0.15 -13.42
N ALA A 85 -10.01 -0.40 -12.29
CA ALA A 85 -11.40 -0.84 -12.26
C ALA A 85 -12.15 -0.28 -11.05
N ILE A 86 -13.19 -0.96 -10.60
CA ILE A 86 -14.05 -0.56 -9.48
C ILE A 86 -13.31 -0.42 -8.14
N PRO A 87 -13.86 0.33 -7.16
CA PRO A 87 -13.38 0.36 -5.78
C PRO A 87 -13.24 -1.05 -5.17
N PHE A 88 -12.36 -1.22 -4.18
CA PHE A 88 -12.27 -2.48 -3.43
C PHE A 88 -13.51 -2.66 -2.56
N SER A 89 -14.13 -3.84 -2.65
CA SER A 89 -15.25 -4.22 -1.79
C SER A 89 -14.80 -4.51 -0.37
N ALA A 90 -15.74 -4.51 0.59
CA ALA A 90 -15.44 -4.87 1.98
C ALA A 90 -14.84 -6.29 2.10
N ALA A 91 -15.28 -7.23 1.26
CA ALA A 91 -14.74 -8.59 1.23
C ALA A 91 -13.27 -8.61 0.76
N GLU A 92 -12.94 -7.84 -0.28
CA GLU A 92 -11.56 -7.71 -0.76
C GLU A 92 -10.64 -7.04 0.27
N VAL A 93 -11.16 -6.02 0.98
CA VAL A 93 -10.44 -5.39 2.09
C VAL A 93 -10.16 -6.40 3.21
N ALA A 94 -11.15 -7.23 3.57
CA ALA A 94 -10.97 -8.29 4.56
C ALA A 94 -9.94 -9.33 4.11
N THR A 95 -9.97 -9.74 2.84
CA THR A 95 -8.96 -10.64 2.26
C THR A 95 -7.56 -10.03 2.30
N GLY A 96 -7.41 -8.76 1.93
CA GLY A 96 -6.13 -8.04 2.02
C GLY A 96 -5.56 -8.00 3.44
N LYS A 97 -6.41 -7.79 4.44
CA LYS A 97 -6.03 -7.86 5.87
C LYS A 97 -5.53 -9.26 6.25
N ALA A 98 -6.26 -10.31 5.87
CA ALA A 98 -5.83 -11.69 6.13
C ALA A 98 -4.47 -12.00 5.47
N CYS A 99 -4.24 -11.56 4.23
CA CYS A 99 -2.93 -11.70 3.58
C CYS A 99 -1.80 -11.01 4.37
N ALA A 100 -2.05 -9.80 4.88
CA ALA A 100 -1.08 -9.08 5.70
C ALA A 100 -0.79 -9.78 7.04
N GLU A 101 -1.81 -10.35 7.68
CA GLU A 101 -1.66 -11.15 8.91
C GLU A 101 -0.79 -12.39 8.66
N PHE A 102 -1.05 -13.14 7.59
CA PHE A 102 -0.22 -14.30 7.24
C PHE A 102 1.23 -13.93 6.92
N LEU A 103 1.45 -12.81 6.23
CA LEU A 103 2.81 -12.31 5.99
C LEU A 103 3.54 -11.95 7.29
N ALA A 104 2.85 -11.34 8.25
CA ALA A 104 3.43 -10.98 9.54
C ALA A 104 3.80 -12.20 10.41
N MET A 105 3.06 -13.31 10.26
CA MET A 105 3.32 -14.55 10.99
C MET A 105 4.48 -15.37 10.43
N ARG A 106 4.97 -15.05 9.22
CA ARG A 106 6.07 -15.77 8.59
C ARG A 106 7.36 -15.52 9.36
N GLN A 107 7.76 -16.48 10.21
CA GLN A 107 9.08 -16.49 10.82
C GLN A 107 10.15 -16.59 9.73
N LYS A 108 11.26 -15.87 9.90
CA LYS A 108 12.47 -16.14 9.11
C LYS A 108 12.88 -17.58 9.46
N ILE A 109 12.77 -18.47 8.47
CA ILE A 109 13.39 -19.81 8.51
C ILE A 109 14.91 -19.60 8.53
#